data_AF-A0A6L3SSD1-F1
#
_entry.id   AF-A0A6L3SSD1-F1
#
_cell.length_a   1.000
_cell.length_b   1.000
_cell.length_c   1.000
_cell.angle_alpha   90.00
_cell.angle_beta   90.00
_cell.angle_gamma   90.00
#
_symmetry.space_group_name_H-M   'P 1'
#
loop_
_entity.id
_entity.type
_entity.pdbx_description
1 polymer ?
#
loop_
_entity_poly.entity_id
_entity_poly.type
_entity_poly.pdbx_seq_one_letter_code
_entity_poly.pdbx_strand_id
1 'polypeptide(L)'
;MPDFSEASSTRAAAARFAHECEIPRAAYSGTLTIGELRFPCSVLDDETRILTQSDFMRGMGMYYSGWVAKNRPPEDAAAEIPHFLSFRGLKPYVDRHLGGLQSIAVKYRPEKGGVAHGIRAEIITRICFVWLDADREGKLRVRQKAIAERAEMLIRALAHTGIIALVDEATGFQGVRGIDALQSVLDGVLRKELAAWAKRFPDEFYRQIFRLRGWEWKGRHINPPQVVGIYTNDLIYERLLPGIREDLVTKMPKTPAGNRRGKLQQLFNEDVGHPILAQHLHAVITLMKGASSWDQFKLMLDMALPRKGDTLQLPFPPARDHTELQPLPVRADPLMSANTAICTANSF
;
A
#
# COMPACT_ATOMS: atom_id res chain seq x y z
N MET A 1 18.00 60.56 -15.69
CA MET A 1 18.14 59.22 -16.33
C MET A 1 17.16 58.30 -15.65
N PRO A 2 16.11 57.80 -16.31
CA PRO A 2 15.14 56.92 -15.68
C PRO A 2 15.73 55.52 -15.48
N ASP A 3 15.24 54.89 -14.43
CA ASP A 3 15.76 53.71 -13.76
C ASP A 3 15.72 52.44 -14.63
N PHE A 4 16.89 51.87 -14.94
CA PHE A 4 16.99 50.62 -15.70
C PHE A 4 16.48 49.39 -14.91
N SER A 5 16.24 49.52 -13.60
CA SER A 5 15.80 48.44 -12.72
C SER A 5 14.29 48.12 -12.87
N GLU A 6 13.42 49.14 -12.93
CA GLU A 6 11.96 48.97 -13.11
C GLU A 6 11.57 48.41 -14.48
N ALA A 7 12.30 48.79 -15.53
CA ALA A 7 12.08 48.26 -16.88
C ALA A 7 12.48 46.78 -17.02
N SER A 8 13.39 46.29 -16.18
CA SER A 8 13.82 44.88 -16.14
C SER A 8 12.86 44.00 -15.32
N SER A 9 12.30 44.53 -14.23
CA SER A 9 11.34 43.82 -13.37
C SER A 9 9.97 43.68 -14.04
N THR A 10 9.51 44.69 -14.78
CA THR A 10 8.27 44.64 -15.57
C THR A 10 8.38 43.72 -16.78
N ARG A 11 9.53 43.66 -17.47
CA ARG A 11 9.76 42.68 -18.55
C ARG A 11 9.87 41.25 -18.03
N ALA A 12 10.51 41.02 -16.89
CA ALA A 12 10.56 39.71 -16.25
C ALA A 12 9.19 39.27 -15.71
N ALA A 13 8.37 40.19 -15.21
CA ALA A 13 7.00 39.94 -14.79
C ALA A 13 6.06 39.70 -15.99
N ALA A 14 6.20 40.44 -17.09
CA ALA A 14 5.42 40.25 -18.31
C ALA A 14 5.80 38.95 -19.06
N ALA A 15 7.08 38.58 -19.07
CA ALA A 15 7.54 37.30 -19.63
C ALA A 15 7.10 36.10 -18.76
N ARG A 16 7.04 36.27 -17.43
CA ARG A 16 6.37 35.31 -16.52
C ARG A 16 4.87 35.22 -16.82
N PHE A 17 4.17 36.35 -16.99
CA PHE A 17 2.74 36.38 -17.31
C PHE A 17 2.41 35.75 -18.67
N ALA A 18 3.25 35.96 -19.69
CA ALA A 18 3.08 35.36 -21.01
C ALA A 18 3.29 33.84 -21.00
N HIS A 19 4.21 33.32 -20.18
CA HIS A 19 4.41 31.89 -19.95
C HIS A 19 3.37 31.30 -18.97
N GLU A 20 2.74 32.13 -18.13
CA GLU A 20 1.68 31.75 -17.20
C GLU A 20 0.33 31.47 -17.90
N CYS A 21 0.12 32.02 -19.10
CA CYS A 21 -1.04 31.72 -19.95
C CYS A 21 -1.02 30.32 -20.58
N GLU A 22 0.11 29.61 -20.58
CA GLU A 22 0.24 28.30 -21.24
C GLU A 22 0.05 27.09 -20.32
N ILE A 23 0.05 27.26 -18.99
CA ILE A 23 -0.05 26.13 -18.05
C ILE A 23 -1.50 26.03 -17.52
N PRO A 24 -2.24 24.97 -17.89
CA PRO A 24 -3.63 24.78 -17.45
C PRO A 24 -3.79 24.79 -15.93
N ARG A 25 -4.89 25.37 -15.45
CA ARG A 25 -5.18 25.48 -14.02
C ARG A 25 -6.32 24.56 -13.60
N ALA A 26 -6.22 23.98 -12.41
CA ALA A 26 -7.32 23.23 -11.79
C ALA A 26 -8.54 24.13 -11.59
N ALA A 27 -9.63 23.82 -12.28
CA ALA A 27 -10.93 24.46 -12.15
C ALA A 27 -11.82 23.73 -11.12
N TYR A 28 -11.68 22.40 -11.05
CA TYR A 28 -12.38 21.54 -10.09
C TYR A 28 -11.40 20.61 -9.41
N SER A 29 -11.64 20.33 -8.13
CA SER A 29 -10.83 19.43 -7.31
C SER A 29 -11.73 18.43 -6.58
N GLY A 30 -11.24 17.20 -6.42
CA GLY A 30 -11.96 16.14 -5.72
C GLY A 30 -11.02 15.03 -5.26
N THR A 31 -11.58 14.01 -4.63
CA THR A 31 -10.84 12.79 -4.27
C THR A 31 -11.59 11.58 -4.77
N LEU A 32 -10.98 10.85 -5.69
CA LEU A 32 -11.46 9.55 -6.15
C LEU A 32 -11.07 8.48 -5.13
N THR A 33 -12.06 7.81 -4.55
CA THR A 33 -11.85 6.76 -3.56
C THR A 33 -12.17 5.40 -4.17
N ILE A 34 -11.24 4.45 -4.07
CA ILE A 34 -11.39 3.10 -4.64
C ILE A 34 -10.96 2.12 -3.57
N GLY A 35 -11.93 1.68 -2.77
CA GLY A 35 -11.67 0.88 -1.57
C GLY A 35 -10.85 1.68 -0.57
N GLU A 36 -9.66 1.21 -0.22
CA GLU A 36 -8.73 1.93 0.65
C GLU A 36 -7.85 2.94 -0.09
N LEU A 37 -7.85 2.91 -1.43
CA LEU A 37 -7.02 3.79 -2.25
C LEU A 37 -7.68 5.16 -2.38
N ARG A 38 -6.91 6.22 -2.15
CA ARG A 38 -7.38 7.61 -2.28
C ARG A 38 -6.53 8.35 -3.30
N PHE A 39 -7.19 8.94 -4.28
CA PHE A 39 -6.56 9.66 -5.39
C PHE A 39 -7.12 11.07 -5.48
N PRO A 40 -6.45 12.08 -4.89
CA PRO A 40 -6.68 13.47 -5.23
C PRO A 40 -6.61 13.68 -6.74
N CYS A 41 -7.63 14.33 -7.29
CA CYS A 41 -7.76 14.54 -8.73
C CYS A 41 -8.38 15.91 -9.03
N SER A 42 -8.11 16.43 -10.22
CA SER A 42 -8.61 17.72 -10.68
C SER A 42 -9.11 17.63 -12.12
N VAL A 43 -10.04 18.53 -12.45
CA VAL A 43 -10.39 18.88 -13.83
C VAL A 43 -9.83 20.27 -14.09
N LEU A 44 -9.04 20.38 -15.14
CA LEU A 44 -8.40 21.63 -15.57
C LEU A 44 -9.38 22.51 -16.36
N ASP A 45 -9.00 23.76 -16.62
CA ASP A 45 -9.74 24.74 -17.42
C ASP A 45 -9.95 24.31 -18.89
N ASP A 46 -9.04 23.49 -19.42
CA ASP A 46 -9.13 22.83 -20.73
C ASP A 46 -9.89 21.49 -20.69
N GLU A 47 -10.61 21.22 -19.60
CA GLU A 47 -11.32 19.96 -19.32
C GLU A 47 -10.42 18.72 -19.13
N THR A 48 -9.10 18.87 -19.13
CA THR A 48 -8.18 17.76 -18.87
C THR A 48 -8.40 17.22 -17.46
N ARG A 49 -8.68 15.92 -17.34
CA ARG A 49 -8.76 15.23 -16.05
C ARG A 49 -7.38 14.74 -15.64
N ILE A 50 -6.92 15.12 -14.46
CA ILE A 50 -5.52 14.92 -14.04
C ILE A 50 -5.41 14.51 -12.57
N LEU A 51 -4.37 13.72 -12.26
CA LEU A 51 -3.96 13.38 -10.90
C LEU A 51 -2.50 13.77 -10.72
N THR A 52 -2.10 14.27 -9.55
CA THR A 52 -0.67 14.50 -9.28
C THR A 52 0.10 13.18 -9.32
N GLN A 53 1.30 13.18 -9.92
CA GLN A 53 2.15 11.99 -9.96
C GLN A 53 2.41 11.41 -8.56
N SER A 54 2.71 12.29 -7.58
CA SER A 54 2.96 11.91 -6.20
C SER A 54 1.75 11.28 -5.52
N ASP A 55 0.55 11.78 -5.82
CA ASP A 55 -0.70 11.29 -5.23
C ASP A 55 -1.09 9.94 -5.82
N PHE A 56 -0.93 9.77 -7.14
CA PHE A 56 -1.10 8.47 -7.79
C PHE A 56 -0.13 7.43 -7.21
N MET A 57 1.17 7.78 -7.07
CA MET A 57 2.16 6.90 -6.46
C MET A 57 1.76 6.50 -5.04
N ARG A 58 1.39 7.48 -4.20
CA ARG A 58 0.97 7.23 -2.82
C ARG A 58 -0.24 6.29 -2.76
N GLY A 59 -1.27 6.57 -3.56
CA GLY A 59 -2.47 5.74 -3.65
C GLY A 59 -2.15 4.31 -4.09
N MET A 60 -1.21 4.12 -5.01
CA MET A 60 -0.78 2.79 -5.45
C MET A 60 0.21 2.08 -4.50
N GLY A 61 0.57 2.70 -3.37
CA GLY A 61 1.58 2.16 -2.45
C GLY A 61 3.00 2.16 -3.03
N MET A 62 3.26 3.03 -3.99
CA MET A 62 4.57 3.24 -4.60
C MET A 62 5.35 4.28 -3.80
N TYR A 63 6.67 4.10 -3.74
CA TYR A 63 7.58 5.05 -3.08
C TYR A 63 8.60 5.56 -4.07
N TYR A 64 9.03 6.80 -3.87
CA TYR A 64 10.17 7.35 -4.58
C TYR A 64 11.42 6.53 -4.25
N SER A 65 12.15 6.09 -5.28
CA SER A 65 13.41 5.36 -5.13
C SER A 65 14.58 6.17 -5.65
N GLY A 66 15.41 6.67 -4.72
CA GLY A 66 16.64 7.40 -5.08
C GLY A 66 17.59 6.60 -5.97
N TRP A 67 17.58 5.25 -5.87
CA TRP A 67 18.38 4.39 -6.75
C TRP A 67 17.89 4.45 -8.20
N VAL A 68 16.57 4.37 -8.43
CA VAL A 68 16.00 4.48 -9.78
C VAL A 68 16.19 5.89 -10.34
N ALA A 69 16.17 6.92 -9.47
CA ALA A 69 16.40 8.30 -9.91
C ALA A 69 17.83 8.50 -10.43
N LYS A 70 18.81 7.89 -9.77
CA LYS A 70 20.22 7.94 -10.18
C LYS A 70 20.57 7.03 -11.35
N ASN A 71 19.88 5.90 -11.51
CA ASN A 71 20.17 4.88 -12.52
C ASN A 71 19.14 4.85 -13.67
N ARG A 72 18.40 5.95 -13.83
CA ARG A 72 17.44 6.10 -14.91
C ARG A 72 18.17 6.12 -16.27
N PRO A 73 17.71 5.35 -17.28
CA PRO A 73 18.22 5.45 -18.64
C PRO A 73 18.09 6.89 -19.17
N PRO A 74 19.10 7.43 -19.89
CA PRO A 74 19.02 8.78 -20.48
C PRO A 74 17.81 8.97 -21.39
N GLU A 75 17.41 7.92 -22.12
CA GLU A 75 16.20 7.86 -22.94
C GLU A 75 14.91 8.08 -22.12
N ASP A 76 14.78 7.44 -20.96
CA ASP A 76 13.63 7.58 -20.06
C ASP A 76 13.56 8.99 -19.45
N ALA A 77 14.72 9.62 -19.23
CA ALA A 77 14.80 10.98 -18.74
C ALA A 77 14.37 11.98 -19.81
N ALA A 78 14.83 11.79 -21.05
CA ALA A 78 14.46 12.62 -22.20
C ALA A 78 12.96 12.49 -22.56
N ALA A 79 12.36 11.30 -22.39
CA ALA A 79 10.95 11.06 -22.62
C ALA A 79 10.03 11.46 -21.45
N GLU A 80 10.59 12.02 -20.37
CA GLU A 80 9.88 12.38 -19.13
C GLU A 80 9.04 11.22 -18.54
N ILE A 81 9.53 9.99 -18.66
CA ILE A 81 8.85 8.82 -18.10
C ILE A 81 8.77 8.98 -16.57
N PRO A 82 7.62 8.69 -15.93
CA PRO A 82 7.49 8.74 -14.49
C PRO A 82 8.45 7.80 -13.79
N HIS A 83 8.95 8.24 -12.64
CA HIS A 83 9.95 7.52 -11.85
C HIS A 83 9.57 6.08 -11.52
N PHE A 84 8.30 5.87 -11.18
CA PHE A 84 7.77 4.55 -10.85
C PHE A 84 7.66 3.60 -12.06
N LEU A 85 7.89 4.06 -13.29
CA LEU A 85 7.89 3.23 -14.50
C LEU A 85 9.30 2.97 -15.05
N SER A 86 10.31 3.74 -14.62
CA SER A 86 11.71 3.64 -15.09
C SER A 86 12.47 2.42 -14.53
N PHE A 87 11.79 1.32 -14.20
CA PHE A 87 12.44 0.09 -13.82
C PHE A 87 12.85 -0.69 -15.07
N ARG A 88 14.11 -1.17 -15.16
CA ARG A 88 14.60 -1.93 -16.33
C ARG A 88 13.68 -3.08 -16.75
N GLY A 89 13.12 -3.81 -15.79
CA GLY A 89 12.21 -4.92 -16.05
C GLY A 89 10.82 -4.50 -16.56
N LEU A 90 10.45 -3.23 -16.44
CA LEU A 90 9.17 -2.70 -16.92
C LEU A 90 9.25 -2.14 -18.34
N LYS A 91 10.45 -1.83 -18.84
CA LYS A 91 10.64 -1.16 -20.13
C LYS A 91 9.83 -1.77 -21.29
N PRO A 92 9.85 -3.10 -21.53
CA PRO A 92 9.08 -3.70 -22.63
C PRO A 92 7.57 -3.45 -22.52
N TYR A 93 7.03 -3.34 -21.30
CA TYR A 93 5.61 -3.14 -21.06
C TYR A 93 5.23 -1.66 -21.10
N VAL A 94 6.13 -0.77 -20.66
CA VAL A 94 6.01 0.68 -20.84
C VAL A 94 5.94 0.99 -22.33
N ASP A 95 6.88 0.46 -23.12
CA ASP A 95 6.90 0.67 -24.57
C ASP A 95 5.63 0.09 -25.23
N ARG A 96 5.12 -1.05 -24.75
CA ARG A 96 3.87 -1.69 -25.24
C ARG A 96 2.61 -0.86 -24.97
N HIS A 97 2.41 -0.38 -23.74
CA HIS A 97 1.15 0.23 -23.31
C HIS A 97 1.13 1.75 -23.41
N LEU A 98 2.29 2.37 -23.27
CA LEU A 98 2.46 3.82 -23.30
C LEU A 98 3.13 4.27 -24.59
N GLY A 99 3.72 3.37 -25.39
CA GLY A 99 4.42 3.77 -26.61
C GLY A 99 5.59 4.71 -26.32
N GLY A 100 6.13 5.34 -27.37
CA GLY A 100 7.06 6.45 -27.26
C GLY A 100 6.38 7.76 -26.84
N LEU A 101 5.33 7.72 -25.98
CA LEU A 101 4.64 8.92 -25.51
C LEU A 101 5.65 9.81 -24.76
N GLN A 102 6.10 10.84 -25.46
CA GLN A 102 6.81 11.97 -24.88
C GLN A 102 5.83 12.65 -23.91
N SER A 103 6.26 12.76 -22.65
CA SER A 103 5.53 13.39 -21.52
C SER A 103 4.23 12.69 -21.07
N ILE A 104 4.38 11.56 -20.38
CA ILE A 104 3.30 11.03 -19.50
C ILE A 104 2.97 12.03 -18.38
N ALA A 105 3.94 12.86 -18.00
CA ALA A 105 3.78 13.93 -17.03
C ALA A 105 3.39 15.25 -17.73
N VAL A 106 2.30 15.87 -17.30
CA VAL A 106 1.85 17.19 -17.76
C VAL A 106 2.02 18.19 -16.63
N LYS A 107 2.59 19.36 -16.92
CA LYS A 107 2.67 20.46 -15.95
C LYS A 107 1.32 21.15 -15.86
N TYR A 108 0.84 21.38 -14.64
CA TYR A 108 -0.40 22.11 -14.39
C TYR A 108 -0.30 22.91 -13.09
N ARG A 109 -1.22 23.85 -12.90
CA ARG A 109 -1.34 24.60 -11.64
C ARG A 109 -2.48 24.03 -10.79
N PRO A 110 -2.20 23.38 -9.65
CA PRO A 110 -3.22 22.96 -8.71
C PRO A 110 -3.92 24.16 -8.09
N GLU A 111 -5.06 23.94 -7.44
CA GLU A 111 -5.86 24.99 -6.79
C GLU A 111 -5.05 25.74 -5.71
N LYS A 112 -4.15 25.03 -5.02
CA LYS A 112 -3.24 25.55 -4.00
C LYS A 112 -1.81 25.10 -4.30
N GLY A 113 -0.86 26.02 -4.20
CA GLY A 113 0.58 25.75 -4.38
C GLY A 113 1.13 26.19 -5.75
N GLY A 114 2.36 25.77 -6.03
CA GLY A 114 3.05 26.06 -7.29
C GLY A 114 2.72 25.04 -8.39
N VAL A 115 3.44 25.13 -9.52
CA VAL A 115 3.31 24.19 -10.64
C VAL A 115 3.59 22.75 -10.18
N ALA A 116 2.72 21.83 -10.57
CA ALA A 116 2.81 20.41 -10.25
C ALA A 116 2.94 19.56 -11.53
N HIS A 117 3.44 18.33 -11.37
CA HIS A 117 3.48 17.33 -12.42
C HIS A 117 2.32 16.34 -12.23
N GLY A 118 1.42 16.30 -13.20
CA GLY A 118 0.25 15.44 -13.19
C GLY A 118 0.32 14.33 -14.25
N ILE A 119 -0.52 13.32 -14.06
CA ILE A 119 -0.77 12.21 -14.97
C ILE A 119 -2.21 12.38 -15.44
N ARG A 120 -2.42 12.40 -16.76
CA ARG A 120 -3.77 12.43 -17.33
C ARG A 120 -4.54 11.17 -16.93
N ALA A 121 -5.81 11.32 -16.57
CA ALA A 121 -6.64 10.22 -16.09
C ALA A 121 -6.76 9.08 -17.11
N GLU A 122 -6.80 9.41 -18.42
CA GLU A 122 -6.86 8.44 -19.52
C GLU A 122 -5.64 7.49 -19.61
N ILE A 123 -4.50 7.89 -19.04
CA ILE A 123 -3.26 7.09 -19.07
C ILE A 123 -3.21 6.12 -17.88
N ILE A 124 -4.02 6.34 -16.83
CA ILE A 124 -4.00 5.52 -15.60
C ILE A 124 -4.21 4.04 -15.92
N THR A 125 -5.20 3.71 -16.75
CA THR A 125 -5.48 2.31 -17.12
C THR A 125 -4.32 1.68 -17.88
N ARG A 126 -3.66 2.43 -18.76
CA ARG A 126 -2.46 1.98 -19.47
C ARG A 126 -1.31 1.72 -18.51
N ILE A 127 -1.10 2.59 -17.52
CA ILE A 127 -0.13 2.38 -16.43
C ILE A 127 -0.45 1.09 -15.66
N CYS A 128 -1.71 0.85 -15.34
CA CYS A 128 -2.12 -0.40 -14.70
C CYS A 128 -1.75 -1.63 -15.54
N PHE A 129 -1.97 -1.58 -16.86
CA PHE A 129 -1.60 -2.68 -17.76
C PHE A 129 -0.10 -2.95 -17.84
N VAL A 130 0.76 -1.93 -17.69
CA VAL A 130 2.22 -2.12 -17.55
C VAL A 130 2.53 -3.07 -16.39
N TRP A 131 1.93 -2.83 -15.22
CA TRP A 131 2.16 -3.65 -14.03
C TRP A 131 1.52 -5.04 -14.16
N LEU A 132 0.32 -5.13 -14.73
CA LEU A 132 -0.38 -6.40 -14.91
C LEU A 132 0.37 -7.35 -15.85
N ASP A 133 0.83 -6.87 -17.00
CA ASP A 133 1.56 -7.71 -17.95
C ASP A 133 2.93 -8.13 -17.42
N ALA A 134 3.63 -7.22 -16.74
CA ALA A 134 4.88 -7.55 -16.07
C ALA A 134 4.71 -8.62 -14.98
N ASP A 135 3.58 -8.63 -14.26
CA ASP A 135 3.28 -9.66 -13.26
C ASP A 135 2.94 -11.00 -13.91
N ARG A 136 2.11 -10.99 -14.96
CA ARG A 136 1.75 -12.19 -15.75
C ARG A 136 2.98 -12.91 -16.30
N GLU A 137 3.99 -12.14 -16.72
CA GLU A 137 5.25 -12.68 -17.24
C GLU A 137 6.31 -12.91 -16.14
N GLY A 138 5.94 -12.77 -14.86
CA GLY A 138 6.80 -13.07 -13.72
C GLY A 138 8.00 -12.14 -13.56
N LYS A 139 7.98 -10.95 -14.15
CA LYS A 139 9.11 -9.99 -14.12
C LYS A 139 9.14 -9.11 -12.86
N LEU A 140 8.10 -9.15 -12.04
CA LEU A 140 7.98 -8.32 -10.85
C LEU A 140 8.66 -8.92 -9.62
N ARG A 141 9.33 -8.04 -8.86
CA ARG A 141 9.86 -8.36 -7.52
C ARG A 141 8.72 -8.44 -6.50
N VAL A 142 8.98 -9.07 -5.35
CA VAL A 142 7.99 -9.26 -4.26
C VAL A 142 7.24 -7.97 -3.90
N ARG A 143 7.96 -6.84 -3.76
CA ARG A 143 7.34 -5.53 -3.45
C ARG A 143 6.47 -4.99 -4.60
N GLN A 144 6.83 -5.29 -5.84
CA GLN A 144 6.12 -4.81 -7.03
C GLN A 144 4.83 -5.62 -7.29
N LYS A 145 4.76 -6.87 -6.84
CA LYS A 145 3.52 -7.67 -6.95
C LYS A 145 2.33 -7.01 -6.26
N ALA A 146 2.55 -6.39 -5.11
CA ALA A 146 1.50 -5.65 -4.40
C ALA A 146 0.98 -4.44 -5.20
N ILE A 147 1.79 -3.89 -6.12
CA ILE A 147 1.36 -2.82 -7.03
C ILE A 147 0.50 -3.41 -8.14
N ALA A 148 0.89 -4.54 -8.72
CA ALA A 148 0.11 -5.23 -9.74
C ALA A 148 -1.26 -5.71 -9.21
N GLU A 149 -1.31 -6.24 -7.99
CA GLU A 149 -2.57 -6.61 -7.31
C GLU A 149 -3.52 -5.41 -7.20
N ARG A 150 -3.01 -4.22 -6.81
CA ARG A 150 -3.80 -2.97 -6.76
C ARG A 150 -4.22 -2.49 -8.15
N ALA A 151 -3.34 -2.60 -9.13
CA ALA A 151 -3.64 -2.26 -10.52
C ALA A 151 -4.75 -3.14 -11.09
N GLU A 152 -4.77 -4.44 -10.76
CA GLU A 152 -5.84 -5.35 -11.16
C GLU A 152 -7.19 -4.94 -10.57
N MET A 153 -7.21 -4.70 -9.26
CA MET A 153 -8.40 -4.24 -8.55
C MET A 153 -8.94 -2.94 -9.15
N LEU A 154 -8.06 -1.99 -9.45
CA LEU A 154 -8.40 -0.71 -10.05
C LEU A 154 -9.04 -0.89 -11.44
N ILE A 155 -8.43 -1.69 -12.32
CA ILE A 155 -8.97 -1.95 -13.67
C ILE A 155 -10.34 -2.61 -13.60
N ARG A 156 -10.52 -3.63 -12.75
CA ARG A 156 -11.80 -4.34 -12.59
C ARG A 156 -12.89 -3.38 -12.13
N ALA A 157 -12.60 -2.61 -11.07
CA ALA A 157 -13.56 -1.69 -10.50
C ALA A 157 -13.98 -0.59 -11.49
N LEU A 158 -13.00 -0.01 -12.22
CA LEU A 158 -13.27 0.99 -13.24
C LEU A 158 -14.06 0.43 -14.43
N ALA A 159 -13.80 -0.80 -14.87
CA ALA A 159 -14.51 -1.41 -15.99
C ALA A 159 -16.00 -1.60 -15.70
N HIS A 160 -16.34 -2.13 -14.51
CA HIS A 160 -17.73 -2.29 -14.09
C HIS A 160 -18.45 -0.95 -13.93
N THR A 161 -17.83 -0.03 -13.21
CA THR A 161 -18.41 1.31 -12.95
C THR A 161 -18.54 2.13 -14.23
N GLY A 162 -17.59 1.99 -15.17
CA GLY A 162 -17.64 2.67 -16.46
C GLY A 162 -18.84 2.28 -17.30
N ILE A 163 -19.19 0.98 -17.37
CA ILE A 163 -20.39 0.53 -18.08
C ILE A 163 -21.65 1.14 -17.46
N ILE A 164 -21.76 1.14 -16.13
CA ILE A 164 -22.92 1.71 -15.43
C ILE A 164 -23.01 3.21 -15.68
N ALA A 165 -21.89 3.94 -15.60
CA ALA A 165 -21.84 5.36 -15.88
C ALA A 165 -22.28 5.70 -17.31
N LEU A 166 -21.87 4.91 -18.31
CA LEU A 166 -22.27 5.10 -19.70
C LEU A 166 -23.77 4.83 -19.92
N VAL A 167 -24.35 3.85 -19.22
CA VAL A 167 -25.79 3.60 -19.26
C VAL A 167 -26.56 4.76 -18.61
N ASP A 168 -26.10 5.27 -17.48
CA ASP A 168 -26.70 6.42 -16.81
C ASP A 168 -26.64 7.70 -17.67
N GLU A 169 -25.55 7.89 -18.40
CA GLU A 169 -25.39 8.99 -19.35
C GLU A 169 -26.35 8.82 -20.54
N ALA A 170 -26.39 7.63 -21.16
CA ALA A 170 -27.23 7.35 -22.31
C ALA A 170 -28.74 7.42 -22.01
N THR A 171 -29.13 7.16 -20.77
CA THR A 171 -30.54 7.23 -20.31
C THR A 171 -30.92 8.58 -19.71
N GLY A 172 -29.95 9.50 -19.52
CA GLY A 172 -30.15 10.77 -18.81
C GLY A 172 -30.28 10.63 -17.29
N PHE A 173 -30.15 9.42 -16.73
CA PHE A 173 -30.26 9.16 -15.29
C PHE A 173 -29.17 9.85 -14.46
N GLN A 174 -28.07 10.28 -15.08
CA GLN A 174 -27.02 11.07 -14.43
C GLN A 174 -27.52 12.35 -13.73
N GLY A 175 -28.60 12.97 -14.22
CA GLY A 175 -29.19 14.18 -13.61
C GLY A 175 -30.17 13.89 -12.47
N VAL A 176 -30.58 12.63 -12.30
CA VAL A 176 -31.56 12.19 -11.29
C VAL A 176 -30.87 11.55 -10.09
N ARG A 177 -29.77 10.83 -10.33
CA ARG A 177 -29.03 10.12 -9.28
C ARG A 177 -28.43 11.08 -8.25
N GLY A 178 -28.30 10.62 -7.01
CA GLY A 178 -27.60 11.36 -5.97
C GLY A 178 -26.11 11.55 -6.28
N ILE A 179 -25.50 12.58 -5.70
CA ILE A 179 -24.11 13.01 -5.95
C ILE A 179 -23.11 11.83 -5.79
N ASP A 180 -23.33 10.94 -4.82
CA ASP A 180 -22.42 9.82 -4.49
C ASP A 180 -22.88 8.46 -5.06
N ALA A 181 -23.84 8.44 -5.99
CA ALA A 181 -24.40 7.19 -6.51
C ALA A 181 -23.35 6.31 -7.21
N LEU A 182 -22.48 6.90 -8.01
CA LEU A 182 -21.43 6.16 -8.72
C LEU A 182 -20.35 5.62 -7.76
N GLN A 183 -20.04 6.38 -6.70
CA GLN A 183 -19.12 5.93 -5.65
C GLN A 183 -19.70 4.71 -4.92
N SER A 184 -21.00 4.71 -4.62
CA SER A 184 -21.69 3.59 -3.97
C SER A 184 -21.68 2.33 -4.85
N VAL A 185 -21.85 2.49 -6.16
CA VAL A 185 -21.73 1.39 -7.13
C VAL A 185 -20.31 0.81 -7.13
N LEU A 186 -19.30 1.67 -7.20
CA LEU A 186 -17.89 1.27 -7.19
C LEU A 186 -17.54 0.49 -5.91
N ASP A 187 -17.98 0.96 -4.74
CA ASP A 187 -17.79 0.27 -3.47
C ASP A 187 -18.46 -1.11 -3.45
N GLY A 188 -19.67 -1.21 -4.03
CA GLY A 188 -20.37 -2.48 -4.19
C GLY A 188 -19.63 -3.47 -5.09
N VAL A 189 -19.05 -3.01 -6.21
CA VAL A 189 -18.22 -3.84 -7.10
C VAL A 189 -16.98 -4.33 -6.37
N LEU A 190 -16.29 -3.45 -5.63
CA LEU A 190 -15.10 -3.82 -4.88
C LEU A 190 -15.40 -4.88 -3.82
N ARG A 191 -16.52 -4.77 -3.11
CA ARG A 191 -16.96 -5.81 -2.16
C ARG A 191 -17.14 -7.16 -2.85
N LYS A 192 -17.77 -7.19 -4.04
CA LYS A 192 -17.97 -8.42 -4.82
C LYS A 192 -16.66 -9.02 -5.33
N GLU A 193 -15.74 -8.20 -5.83
CA GLU A 193 -14.42 -8.65 -6.28
C GLU A 193 -13.58 -9.21 -5.11
N LEU A 194 -13.55 -8.49 -3.98
CA LEU A 194 -12.93 -8.98 -2.75
C LEU A 194 -13.57 -10.29 -2.27
N ALA A 195 -14.89 -10.41 -2.37
CA ALA A 195 -15.60 -11.61 -1.99
C ALA A 195 -15.27 -12.82 -2.89
N ALA A 196 -15.25 -12.61 -4.21
CA ALA A 196 -14.81 -13.62 -5.17
C ALA A 196 -13.38 -14.08 -4.92
N TRP A 197 -12.50 -13.16 -4.51
CA TRP A 197 -11.12 -13.44 -4.14
C TRP A 197 -11.01 -14.27 -2.86
N ALA A 198 -11.77 -13.92 -1.81
CA ALA A 198 -11.86 -14.72 -0.58
C ALA A 198 -12.38 -16.14 -0.84
N LYS A 199 -13.37 -16.30 -1.71
CA LYS A 199 -13.88 -17.63 -2.13
C LYS A 199 -12.78 -18.48 -2.78
N ARG A 200 -11.79 -17.85 -3.41
CA ARG A 200 -10.73 -18.53 -4.17
C ARG A 200 -9.46 -18.85 -3.39
N PHE A 201 -9.20 -18.29 -2.20
CA PHE A 201 -7.95 -18.39 -1.42
C PHE A 201 -6.70 -18.37 -2.33
N PRO A 202 -6.01 -17.23 -2.48
CA PRO A 202 -4.91 -17.11 -3.45
C PRO A 202 -3.81 -18.13 -3.17
N ASP A 203 -3.20 -18.65 -4.23
CA ASP A 203 -2.03 -19.52 -4.12
C ASP A 203 -0.87 -18.84 -3.38
N GLU A 204 -0.79 -17.51 -3.49
CA GLU A 204 0.22 -16.70 -2.81
C GLU A 204 0.22 -16.90 -1.29
N PHE A 205 -0.96 -17.03 -0.66
CA PHE A 205 -1.04 -17.30 0.79
C PHE A 205 -0.31 -18.59 1.16
N TYR A 206 -0.55 -19.66 0.40
CA TYR A 206 0.08 -20.94 0.66
C TYR A 206 1.57 -20.94 0.27
N ARG A 207 1.95 -20.28 -0.83
CA ARG A 207 3.36 -20.09 -1.20
C ARG A 207 4.16 -19.41 -0.09
N GLN A 208 3.58 -18.40 0.55
CA GLN A 208 4.23 -17.69 1.65
C GLN A 208 4.40 -18.56 2.90
N ILE A 209 3.43 -19.43 3.23
CA ILE A 209 3.58 -20.41 4.31
C ILE A 209 4.74 -21.37 4.02
N PHE A 210 4.79 -21.91 2.81
CA PHE A 210 5.86 -22.83 2.40
C PHE A 210 7.23 -22.15 2.43
N ARG A 211 7.33 -20.91 1.93
CA ARG A 211 8.55 -20.10 1.99
C ARG A 211 9.05 -19.94 3.42
N LEU A 212 8.19 -19.48 4.34
CA LEU A 212 8.57 -19.22 5.74
C LEU A 212 8.88 -20.51 6.52
N ARG A 213 8.36 -21.64 6.07
CA ARG A 213 8.63 -22.97 6.64
C ARG A 213 9.79 -23.71 5.98
N GLY A 214 10.38 -23.16 4.92
CA GLY A 214 11.46 -23.80 4.16
C GLY A 214 10.99 -25.03 3.36
N TRP A 215 9.72 -25.10 2.98
CA TRP A 215 9.14 -26.20 2.21
C TRP A 215 9.11 -25.90 0.71
N GLU A 216 9.27 -26.93 -0.12
CA GLU A 216 9.13 -26.80 -1.57
C GLU A 216 7.66 -26.67 -1.99
N TRP A 217 7.34 -25.59 -2.70
CA TRP A 217 6.02 -25.40 -3.29
C TRP A 217 5.89 -26.15 -4.62
N LYS A 218 5.14 -27.26 -4.64
CA LYS A 218 4.93 -28.10 -5.83
C LYS A 218 3.60 -27.83 -6.55
N GLY A 219 2.87 -26.78 -6.15
CA GLY A 219 1.59 -26.39 -6.75
C GLY A 219 0.37 -26.87 -5.95
N ARG A 220 -0.82 -26.35 -6.32
CA ARG A 220 -2.08 -26.51 -5.56
C ARG A 220 -2.69 -27.92 -5.64
N HIS A 221 -2.32 -28.70 -6.67
CA HIS A 221 -2.88 -30.03 -6.92
C HIS A 221 -2.22 -31.14 -6.09
N ILE A 222 -1.11 -30.83 -5.40
CA ILE A 222 -0.46 -31.75 -4.48
C ILE A 222 -0.96 -31.43 -3.08
N ASN A 223 -1.38 -32.47 -2.35
CA ASN A 223 -1.90 -32.31 -1.00
C ASN A 223 -0.87 -31.56 -0.13
N PRO A 224 -1.17 -30.33 0.31
CA PRO A 224 -0.29 -29.63 1.22
C PRO A 224 -0.18 -30.42 2.54
N PRO A 225 0.93 -30.29 3.29
CA PRO A 225 1.04 -30.90 4.61
C PRO A 225 -0.19 -30.58 5.47
N GLN A 226 -0.70 -31.56 6.24
CA GLN A 226 -1.91 -31.37 7.06
C GLN A 226 -1.81 -30.16 8.01
N VAL A 227 -0.58 -29.82 8.41
CA VAL A 227 -0.26 -28.66 9.25
C VAL A 227 -0.69 -27.32 8.64
N VAL A 228 -0.79 -27.21 7.31
CA VAL A 228 -1.26 -25.98 6.63
C VAL A 228 -2.70 -25.63 7.02
N GLY A 229 -3.55 -26.65 7.30
CA GLY A 229 -4.89 -26.43 7.82
C GLY A 229 -4.89 -25.81 9.22
N ILE A 230 -3.93 -26.20 10.07
CA ILE A 230 -3.75 -25.65 11.41
C ILE A 230 -3.32 -24.18 11.32
N TYR A 231 -2.34 -23.86 10.45
CA TYR A 231 -1.93 -22.48 10.23
C TYR A 231 -3.06 -21.64 9.64
N THR A 232 -3.85 -22.17 8.72
CA THR A 232 -4.99 -21.41 8.17
C THR A 232 -5.99 -21.05 9.29
N ASN A 233 -6.21 -21.95 10.26
CA ASN A 233 -7.08 -21.65 11.40
C ASN A 233 -6.50 -20.56 12.31
N ASP A 234 -5.24 -20.70 12.73
CA ASP A 234 -4.58 -19.72 13.62
C ASP A 234 -4.43 -18.32 12.97
N LEU A 235 -4.02 -18.29 11.71
CA LEU A 235 -3.66 -17.04 11.03
C LEU A 235 -4.89 -16.28 10.53
N ILE A 236 -5.96 -17.00 10.18
CA ILE A 236 -7.16 -16.41 9.58
C ILE A 236 -8.32 -16.45 10.57
N TYR A 237 -8.87 -17.64 10.86
CA TYR A 237 -10.14 -17.74 11.58
C TYR A 237 -10.07 -17.31 13.05
N GLU A 238 -8.99 -17.62 13.76
CA GLU A 238 -8.80 -17.25 15.19
C GLU A 238 -8.56 -15.75 15.40
N ARG A 239 -8.28 -14.99 14.33
CA ARG A 239 -7.92 -13.56 14.39
C ARG A 239 -8.94 -12.64 13.72
N LEU A 240 -9.88 -13.22 12.97
CA LEU A 240 -10.84 -12.45 12.18
C LEU A 240 -11.87 -11.74 13.07
N LEU A 241 -12.66 -12.51 13.83
CA LEU A 241 -13.71 -12.02 14.71
C LEU A 241 -13.76 -12.89 15.97
N PRO A 242 -14.08 -12.33 17.15
CA PRO A 242 -14.16 -13.11 18.38
C PRO A 242 -15.27 -14.16 18.25
N GLY A 243 -15.00 -15.42 18.62
CA GLY A 243 -15.97 -16.52 18.57
C GLY A 243 -16.30 -17.07 17.17
N ILE A 244 -15.75 -16.49 16.09
CA ILE A 244 -16.14 -16.89 14.73
C ILE A 244 -15.72 -18.31 14.39
N ARG A 245 -14.62 -18.80 14.96
CA ARG A 245 -14.15 -20.17 14.75
C ARG A 245 -15.14 -21.16 15.33
N GLU A 246 -15.60 -20.92 16.54
CA GLU A 246 -16.57 -21.75 17.25
C GLU A 246 -17.90 -21.77 16.48
N ASP A 247 -18.34 -20.60 15.99
CA ASP A 247 -19.53 -20.48 15.15
C ASP A 247 -19.40 -21.25 13.84
N LEU A 248 -18.26 -21.16 13.16
CA LEU A 248 -18.01 -21.85 11.89
C LEU A 248 -17.91 -23.37 12.08
N VAL A 249 -17.32 -23.84 13.18
CA VAL A 249 -17.23 -25.27 13.51
C VAL A 249 -18.60 -25.82 13.91
N THR A 250 -19.42 -25.04 14.60
CA THR A 250 -20.80 -25.42 14.95
C THR A 250 -21.68 -25.52 13.71
N LYS A 251 -21.54 -24.57 12.78
CA LYS A 251 -22.29 -24.56 11.51
C LYS A 251 -21.82 -25.63 10.51
N MET A 252 -20.58 -26.10 10.60
CA MET A 252 -20.05 -27.17 9.76
C MET A 252 -19.23 -28.18 10.57
N PRO A 253 -19.92 -29.09 11.29
CA PRO A 253 -19.26 -30.10 12.11
C PRO A 253 -18.51 -31.11 11.23
N LYS A 254 -17.51 -31.76 11.82
CA LYS A 254 -16.82 -32.88 11.17
C LYS A 254 -17.76 -34.06 11.03
N THR A 255 -17.69 -34.76 9.90
CA THR A 255 -18.38 -36.03 9.69
C THR A 255 -17.79 -37.13 10.58
N PRO A 256 -18.48 -38.26 10.78
CA PRO A 256 -17.95 -39.41 11.54
C PRO A 256 -16.61 -39.94 11.01
N ALA A 257 -16.30 -39.70 9.73
CA ALA A 257 -15.03 -40.03 9.08
C ALA A 257 -13.92 -38.97 9.29
N GLY A 258 -14.13 -37.97 10.17
CA GLY A 258 -13.15 -36.93 10.49
C GLY A 258 -13.05 -35.78 9.48
N ASN A 259 -13.70 -35.89 8.32
CA ASN A 259 -13.66 -34.89 7.24
C ASN A 259 -14.80 -33.87 7.36
N ARG A 260 -14.57 -32.62 6.95
CA ARG A 260 -15.65 -31.60 6.84
C ARG A 260 -16.35 -31.71 5.49
N ARG A 261 -17.66 -31.43 5.47
CA ARG A 261 -18.48 -31.47 4.23
C ARG A 261 -18.11 -30.40 3.20
N GLY A 262 -17.40 -29.34 3.60
CA GLY A 262 -17.00 -28.24 2.74
C GLY A 262 -15.85 -27.41 3.34
N LYS A 263 -15.56 -26.26 2.74
CA LYS A 263 -14.53 -25.34 3.21
C LYS A 263 -15.16 -24.27 4.11
N LEU A 264 -14.53 -23.95 5.25
CA LEU A 264 -15.11 -23.03 6.25
C LEU A 264 -15.41 -21.64 5.68
N GLN A 265 -14.62 -21.17 4.71
CA GLN A 265 -14.88 -19.89 4.06
C GLN A 265 -16.21 -19.82 3.30
N GLN A 266 -16.83 -20.96 2.95
CA GLN A 266 -18.12 -20.98 2.24
C GLN A 266 -19.30 -20.58 3.15
N LEU A 267 -19.10 -20.50 4.47
CA LEU A 267 -20.14 -20.15 5.44
C LEU A 267 -20.27 -18.63 5.67
N PHE A 268 -19.37 -17.82 5.11
CA PHE A 268 -19.41 -16.38 5.27
C PHE A 268 -20.43 -15.77 4.31
N ASN A 269 -21.17 -14.76 4.77
CA ASN A 269 -22.10 -14.02 3.93
C ASN A 269 -21.34 -13.22 2.86
N GLU A 270 -21.90 -13.16 1.65
CA GLU A 270 -21.27 -12.51 0.49
C GLU A 270 -21.09 -10.99 0.69
N ASP A 271 -22.01 -10.34 1.39
CA ASP A 271 -22.04 -8.87 1.50
C ASP A 271 -21.06 -8.28 2.53
N VAL A 272 -20.80 -9.02 3.62
CA VAL A 272 -20.02 -8.51 4.77
C VAL A 272 -18.91 -9.48 5.18
N GLY A 273 -19.20 -10.78 5.21
CA GLY A 273 -18.26 -11.78 5.69
C GLY A 273 -17.08 -12.02 4.75
N HIS A 274 -17.34 -12.14 3.45
CA HIS A 274 -16.28 -12.35 2.47
C HIS A 274 -15.34 -11.14 2.28
N PRO A 275 -15.83 -9.88 2.22
CA PRO A 275 -14.94 -8.70 2.17
C PRO A 275 -14.01 -8.60 3.38
N ILE A 276 -14.52 -8.81 4.60
CA ILE A 276 -13.71 -8.79 5.83
C ILE A 276 -12.65 -9.91 5.81
N LEU A 277 -13.03 -11.11 5.37
CA LEU A 277 -12.11 -12.23 5.18
C LEU A 277 -11.02 -11.91 4.15
N ALA A 278 -11.38 -11.27 3.04
CA ALA A 278 -10.44 -10.87 1.99
C ALA A 278 -9.43 -9.84 2.52
N GLN A 279 -9.89 -8.80 3.22
CA GLN A 279 -9.05 -7.75 3.76
C GLN A 279 -8.05 -8.31 4.79
N HIS A 280 -8.53 -9.14 5.72
CA HIS A 280 -7.68 -9.83 6.70
C HIS A 280 -6.63 -10.72 6.00
N LEU A 281 -7.04 -11.47 4.98
CA LEU A 281 -6.15 -12.34 4.23
C LEU A 281 -5.03 -11.54 3.52
N HIS A 282 -5.34 -10.38 2.93
CA HIS A 282 -4.33 -9.49 2.34
C HIS A 282 -3.37 -8.92 3.39
N ALA A 283 -3.88 -8.52 4.57
CA ALA A 283 -3.04 -8.03 5.66
C ALA A 283 -2.05 -9.12 6.12
N VAL A 284 -2.53 -10.34 6.33
CA VAL A 284 -1.69 -11.49 6.70
C VAL A 284 -0.63 -11.80 5.63
N ILE A 285 -1.01 -11.84 4.35
CA ILE A 285 -0.05 -12.07 3.25
C ILE A 285 0.99 -10.95 3.21
N THR A 286 0.60 -9.70 3.46
CA THR A 286 1.52 -8.56 3.48
C THR A 286 2.56 -8.71 4.60
N LEU A 287 2.13 -9.10 5.80
CA LEU A 287 3.04 -9.40 6.91
C LEU A 287 3.96 -10.59 6.59
N MET A 288 3.42 -11.65 5.98
CA MET A 288 4.23 -12.78 5.53
C MET A 288 5.29 -12.36 4.52
N LYS A 289 4.96 -11.51 3.54
CA LYS A 289 5.89 -10.97 2.53
C LYS A 289 7.00 -10.13 3.18
N GLY A 290 6.70 -9.42 4.27
CA GLY A 290 7.65 -8.58 5.00
C GLY A 290 8.61 -9.35 5.92
N ALA A 291 8.23 -10.55 6.35
CA ALA A 291 9.02 -11.36 7.26
C ALA A 291 10.06 -12.23 6.54
N SER A 292 11.21 -12.42 7.21
CA SER A 292 12.31 -13.29 6.75
C SER A 292 12.27 -14.67 7.40
N SER A 293 11.65 -14.81 8.57
CA SER A 293 11.49 -16.08 9.28
C SER A 293 10.05 -16.24 9.80
N TRP A 294 9.68 -17.47 10.14
CA TRP A 294 8.37 -17.77 10.71
C TRP A 294 8.14 -17.04 12.05
N ASP A 295 9.16 -16.98 12.91
CA ASP A 295 9.05 -16.35 14.23
C ASP A 295 8.89 -14.84 14.12
N GLN A 296 9.64 -14.21 13.20
CA GLN A 296 9.48 -12.79 12.90
C GLN A 296 8.06 -12.50 12.37
N PHE A 297 7.55 -13.34 11.46
CA PHE A 297 6.18 -13.23 10.96
C PHE A 297 5.16 -13.33 12.11
N LYS A 298 5.29 -14.33 12.98
CA LYS A 298 4.36 -14.52 14.11
C LYS A 298 4.38 -13.33 15.06
N LEU A 299 5.55 -12.79 15.41
CA LEU A 299 5.66 -11.60 16.24
C LEU A 299 4.95 -10.39 15.60
N MET A 300 5.21 -10.14 14.30
CA MET A 300 4.54 -9.04 13.57
C MET A 300 3.03 -9.24 13.50
N LEU A 301 2.58 -10.48 13.30
CA LEU A 301 1.18 -10.84 13.25
C LEU A 301 0.50 -10.69 14.61
N ASP A 302 1.12 -11.12 15.69
CA ASP A 302 0.56 -11.01 17.04
C ASP A 302 0.47 -9.55 17.49
N MET A 303 1.39 -8.69 17.05
CA MET A 303 1.30 -7.25 17.30
C MET A 303 0.24 -6.54 16.45
N ALA A 304 0.17 -6.83 15.15
CA ALA A 304 -0.71 -6.13 14.21
C ALA A 304 -2.16 -6.68 14.22
N LEU A 305 -2.30 -7.99 14.42
CA LEU A 305 -3.55 -8.75 14.33
C LEU A 305 -3.60 -9.81 15.45
N PRO A 306 -3.69 -9.39 16.73
CA PRO A 306 -3.73 -10.32 17.86
C PRO A 306 -4.93 -11.26 17.78
N ARG A 307 -4.79 -12.44 18.39
CA ARG A 307 -5.95 -13.33 18.62
C ARG A 307 -6.96 -12.59 19.50
N LYS A 308 -8.21 -12.55 19.06
CA LYS A 308 -9.27 -11.85 19.80
C LYS A 308 -9.68 -12.73 20.99
N GLY A 309 -9.05 -12.48 22.14
CA GLY A 309 -9.24 -13.25 23.38
C GLY A 309 -7.96 -13.53 24.18
N ASP A 310 -6.76 -13.26 23.63
CA ASP A 310 -5.48 -13.48 24.32
C ASP A 310 -4.90 -12.18 24.93
N THR A 311 -4.30 -12.30 26.12
CA THR A 311 -3.43 -11.28 26.73
C THR A 311 -2.24 -10.99 25.82
N LEU A 312 -1.98 -9.70 25.52
CA LEU A 312 -0.86 -9.26 24.69
C LEU A 312 0.48 -9.84 25.20
N GLN A 313 1.26 -10.46 24.33
CA GLN A 313 2.64 -10.82 24.66
C GLN A 313 3.50 -9.55 24.68
N LEU A 314 3.97 -9.18 25.88
CA LEU A 314 4.96 -8.12 26.03
C LEU A 314 6.31 -8.61 25.46
N PRO A 315 6.97 -7.84 24.59
CA PRO A 315 8.30 -8.21 24.12
C PRO A 315 9.27 -8.14 25.29
N PHE A 316 9.79 -9.29 25.72
CA PHE A 316 10.89 -9.32 26.66
C PHE A 316 12.18 -8.93 25.92
N PRO A 317 12.94 -7.94 26.43
CA PRO A 317 14.26 -7.65 25.87
C PRO A 317 15.14 -8.90 25.97
N PRO A 318 16.06 -9.13 25.02
CA PRO A 318 16.97 -10.27 25.09
C PRO A 318 17.71 -10.24 26.43
N ALA A 319 17.85 -11.40 27.05
CA ALA A 319 18.54 -11.55 28.33
C ALA A 319 19.91 -10.84 28.22
N ARG A 320 20.11 -9.80 29.03
CA ARG A 320 21.43 -9.18 29.15
C ARG A 320 22.33 -10.23 29.80
N ASP A 321 23.33 -10.70 29.06
CA ASP A 321 24.41 -11.50 29.61
C ASP A 321 24.93 -10.79 30.87
N HIS A 322 24.94 -11.50 31.99
CA HIS A 322 25.25 -10.93 33.30
C HIS A 322 26.75 -10.67 33.50
N THR A 323 27.55 -10.71 32.43
CA THR A 323 29.01 -10.73 32.51
C THR A 323 29.65 -9.35 32.56
N GLU A 324 28.91 -8.26 32.38
CA GLU A 324 29.46 -6.90 32.54
C GLU A 324 28.54 -6.01 33.37
N LEU A 325 28.49 -6.27 34.68
CA LEU A 325 28.19 -5.22 35.65
C LEU A 325 29.49 -4.50 36.00
N GLN A 326 29.85 -3.47 35.22
CA GLN A 326 30.77 -2.46 35.74
C GLN A 326 30.07 -1.74 36.89
N PRO A 327 30.68 -1.64 38.08
CA PRO A 327 30.07 -0.94 39.20
C PRO A 327 29.91 0.54 38.86
N LEU A 328 28.71 1.08 39.13
CA LEU A 328 28.41 2.50 38.97
C LEU A 328 29.33 3.34 39.87
N PRO A 329 29.85 4.48 39.40
CA PRO A 329 30.69 5.35 40.24
C PRO A 329 29.84 5.92 41.38
N VAL A 330 30.28 5.64 42.61
CA VAL A 330 29.69 6.19 43.84
C VAL A 330 29.87 7.72 43.81
N ARG A 331 28.75 8.44 43.83
CA ARG A 331 28.77 9.90 44.06
C ARG A 331 29.22 10.14 45.50
N ALA A 332 30.30 10.90 45.67
CA ALA A 332 30.70 11.41 46.97
C ALA A 332 29.73 12.52 47.41
N ASP A 333 29.11 12.35 48.58
CA ASP A 333 28.31 13.38 49.25
C ASP A 333 29.21 14.52 49.74
N PRO A 334 28.89 15.80 49.44
CA PRO A 334 29.68 16.93 49.92
C PRO A 334 29.10 17.45 51.23
N LEU A 335 29.39 16.78 52.35
CA LEU A 335 29.19 17.35 53.69
C LEU A 335 30.30 16.88 54.63
N MET A 336 31.50 17.47 54.51
CA MET A 336 32.40 17.71 55.65
C MET A 336 33.60 18.57 55.21
N SER A 337 33.44 19.88 55.29
CA SER A 337 34.56 20.81 55.40
C SER A 337 34.46 21.54 56.74
N ALA A 338 35.20 21.06 57.73
CA ALA A 338 35.53 21.86 58.90
C ALA A 338 36.84 21.35 59.53
N ASN A 339 37.92 22.05 59.18
CA ASN A 339 39.12 22.32 59.97
C ASN A 339 39.98 21.16 60.50
N THR A 340 41.09 20.96 59.80
CA THR A 340 42.37 20.55 60.38
C THR A 340 43.15 21.78 60.85
N ALA A 341 43.39 21.89 62.15
CA ALA A 341 44.58 22.47 62.78
C ALA A 341 44.49 22.02 64.24
N ILE A 342 45.43 21.24 64.78
CA ILE A 342 46.60 21.79 65.46
C ILE A 342 47.60 20.65 65.73
N CYS A 343 48.86 20.97 65.41
CA CYS A 343 50.15 20.54 65.93
C CYS A 343 50.30 19.29 66.82
N THR A 344 51.26 18.47 66.37
CA THR A 344 52.26 17.70 67.14
C THR A 344 52.60 18.24 68.53
N ALA A 345 52.56 17.36 69.54
CA ALA A 345 53.53 17.34 70.63
C ALA A 345 53.57 15.96 71.30
N ASN A 346 54.81 15.46 71.45
CA ASN A 346 55.28 14.32 72.25
C ASN A 346 54.50 14.06 73.55
N SER A 347 54.53 12.82 74.06
CA SER A 347 55.47 12.41 75.13
C SER A 347 55.16 11.03 75.71
N PHE A 348 56.25 10.29 75.96
CA PHE A 348 56.46 9.08 76.78
C PHE A 348 56.05 7.71 76.24
#